data_AF-A0A421BQN0-F1
#
_entry.id   AF-A0A421BQN0-F1
#
_cell.length_a   1.000
_cell.length_b   1.000
_cell.length_c   1.000
_cell.angle_alpha   90.00
_cell.angle_beta   90.00
_cell.angle_gamma   90.00
#
_symmetry.space_group_name_H-M   'P 1'
#
loop_
_entity.id
_entity.type
_entity.pdbx_description
1 polymer ?
#
loop_
_entity_poly.entity_id
_entity_poly.type
_entity_poly.pdbx_seq_one_letter_code
_entity_poly.pdbx_strand_id
1 'polypeptide(L)' 'MPNHVPAAAPGLPAARLDVIHDCLALALDATERPAGYSQTEREARAYIRSALRQTCKLMEARA' A
#
# COMPACT_ATOMS: atom_id res chain seq x y z
N MET A 1 -14.07 -19.55 -2.82
CA MET A 1 -12.74 -20.12 -3.12
C MET A 1 -11.85 -19.86 -1.92
N PRO A 2 -11.30 -20.86 -1.23
CA PRO A 2 -10.46 -20.61 -0.06
C PRO A 2 -9.05 -20.19 -0.51
N ASN A 3 -8.63 -19.02 -0.07
CA ASN A 3 -7.29 -18.48 -0.30
C ASN A 3 -6.28 -19.29 0.53
N HIS A 4 -5.55 -20.22 -0.09
CA HIS A 4 -4.43 -20.92 0.53
C HIS A 4 -3.18 -20.04 0.48
N VAL A 5 -3.02 -19.12 1.43
CA VAL A 5 -1.67 -18.62 1.74
C VAL A 5 -1.38 -18.94 3.19
N PRO A 6 -0.48 -19.90 3.45
CA PRO A 6 -0.03 -20.21 4.80
C PRO A 6 0.61 -18.96 5.41
N ALA A 7 0.24 -18.62 6.63
CA ALA A 7 0.89 -17.58 7.43
C ALA A 7 2.35 -17.92 7.83
N ALA A 8 2.90 -19.03 7.32
CA ALA A 8 4.17 -19.63 7.72
C ALA A 8 5.33 -19.40 6.74
N ALA A 9 5.09 -18.75 5.59
CA ALA A 9 6.18 -18.31 4.72
C ALA A 9 6.74 -16.96 5.24
N PRO A 10 8.06 -16.81 5.48
CA PRO A 10 8.63 -15.53 5.86
C PRO A 10 8.45 -14.54 4.70
N GLY A 11 7.46 -13.65 4.83
CA GLY A 11 7.15 -12.62 3.84
C GLY A 11 5.87 -12.89 3.06
N LEU A 12 5.15 -11.80 2.76
CA LEU A 12 4.08 -11.81 1.76
C LEU A 12 4.68 -12.29 0.42
N PRO A 13 4.00 -13.18 -0.33
CA PRO A 13 4.42 -13.54 -1.68
C PRO A 13 4.70 -12.28 -2.51
N ALA A 14 5.82 -12.23 -3.23
CA ALA A 14 6.28 -11.03 -3.96
C ALA A 14 5.18 -10.38 -4.80
N ALA A 15 4.45 -11.20 -5.56
CA ALA A 15 3.32 -10.75 -6.39
C ALA A 15 2.20 -10.06 -5.58
N ARG A 16 2.05 -10.37 -4.28
CA ARG A 16 1.10 -9.66 -3.40
C ARG A 16 1.63 -8.30 -2.97
N LEU A 17 2.93 -8.12 -2.80
CA LEU A 17 3.51 -6.81 -2.46
C LEU A 17 3.42 -5.84 -3.63
N ASP A 18 3.66 -6.30 -4.86
CA ASP A 18 3.48 -5.50 -6.07
C ASP A 18 2.03 -5.02 -6.21
N VAL A 19 1.06 -5.93 -6.02
CA VAL A 19 -0.37 -5.57 -6.05
C VAL A 19 -0.75 -4.59 -4.94
N ILE A 20 -0.22 -4.75 -3.72
CA ILE A 20 -0.46 -3.81 -2.61
C ILE A 20 0.14 -2.44 -2.92
N HIS A 21 1.37 -2.39 -3.45
CA HIS A 21 2.00 -1.16 -3.89
C HIS A 21 1.12 -0.42 -4.90
N ASP A 22 0.69 -1.11 -5.95
CA ASP A 22 -0.11 -0.51 -7.02
C ASP A 22 -1.46 -0.01 -6.51
N CYS A 23 -2.12 -0.77 -5.63
CA CYS A 23 -3.38 -0.34 -5.00
C CYS A 23 -3.21 0.94 -4.18
N LEU A 24 -2.12 1.04 -3.41
CA LEU A 24 -1.83 2.20 -2.57
C LEU A 24 -1.46 3.43 -3.41
N ALA A 25 -0.70 3.24 -4.49
CA ALA A 25 -0.39 4.31 -5.45
C ALA A 25 -1.68 4.83 -6.12
N LEU A 26 -2.50 3.94 -6.66
CA LEU A 26 -3.79 4.29 -7.26
C LEU A 26 -4.72 4.99 -6.28
N ALA A 27 -4.74 4.59 -5.00
CA ALA A 27 -5.53 5.27 -3.99
C ALA A 27 -5.07 6.72 -3.73
N LEU A 28 -3.76 7.00 -3.82
CA LEU A 28 -3.22 8.36 -3.70
C LEU A 28 -3.57 9.21 -4.91
N ASP A 29 -3.53 8.65 -6.11
CA ASP A 29 -3.88 9.37 -7.33
C ASP A 29 -5.39 9.65 -7.38
N ALA A 30 -6.21 8.63 -7.10
CA ALA A 30 -7.67 8.75 -7.11
C ALA A 30 -8.22 9.73 -6.06
N THR A 31 -7.48 9.94 -4.96
CA THR A 31 -7.86 10.89 -3.91
C THR A 31 -7.13 12.22 -4.03
N GLU A 32 -6.43 12.50 -5.13
CA GLU A 32 -5.82 13.80 -5.39
C GLU A 32 -6.88 14.88 -5.65
N ARG A 33 -6.74 16.04 -5.00
CA ARG A 33 -7.69 17.16 -5.12
C ARG A 33 -6.93 18.49 -5.24
N PRO A 34 -7.09 19.23 -6.37
CA PRO A 34 -6.40 20.51 -6.57
C PRO A 34 -6.80 21.60 -5.57
N ALA A 35 -8.03 21.57 -5.08
CA ALA A 35 -8.56 22.54 -4.12
C ALA A 35 -8.05 22.30 -2.68
N GLY A 36 -7.23 21.27 -2.46
CA GLY A 36 -6.76 20.86 -1.14
C GLY A 36 -7.63 19.78 -0.50
N TYR A 37 -7.27 19.42 0.73
CA TYR A 37 -7.86 18.31 1.49
C TYR A 37 -8.41 18.81 2.82
N SER A 38 -9.60 18.32 3.20
CA SER A 38 -10.09 18.39 4.57
C SER A 38 -9.12 17.68 5.52
N GLN A 39 -9.24 17.94 6.83
CA GLN A 39 -8.36 17.32 7.83
C GLN A 39 -8.43 15.78 7.76
N THR A 40 -9.63 15.22 7.65
CA THR A 40 -9.85 13.78 7.56
C THR A 40 -9.24 13.17 6.31
N GLU A 41 -9.41 13.82 5.15
CA GLU A 41 -8.78 13.36 3.89
C GLU A 41 -7.26 13.43 4.00
N ARG A 42 -6.71 14.47 4.63
CA ARG A 42 -5.28 14.63 4.83
C ARG A 42 -4.69 13.53 5.70
N GLU A 43 -5.34 13.20 6.81
CA GLU A 43 -4.96 12.07 7.68
C GLU A 43 -5.03 10.74 6.94
N ALA A 44 -6.13 10.47 6.23
CA ALA A 44 -6.27 9.26 5.44
C ALA A 44 -5.14 9.13 4.41
N ARG A 45 -4.84 10.20 3.67
CA ARG A 45 -3.71 10.23 2.71
C ARG A 45 -2.36 10.05 3.40
N ALA A 46 -2.16 10.59 4.60
CA ALA A 46 -0.94 10.39 5.37
C ALA A 46 -0.73 8.92 5.77
N TYR A 47 -1.80 8.21 6.17
CA TYR A 47 -1.74 6.78 6.42
C TYR A 47 -1.43 5.98 5.15
N ILE A 48 -2.07 6.30 4.02
CA ILE A 48 -1.81 5.64 2.74
C ILE A 48 -0.34 5.83 2.30
N ARG A 49 0.19 7.06 2.39
CA ARG A 49 1.61 7.34 2.11
C ARG A 49 2.55 6.55 3.02
N SER A 50 2.20 6.43 4.30
CA SER A 50 3.00 5.67 5.27
C SER A 50 3.01 4.19 4.95
N ALA A 51 1.85 3.62 4.61
CA ALA A 51 1.73 2.23 4.16
C ALA A 51 2.52 1.98 2.88
N LEU A 52 2.41 2.86 1.88
CA LEU A 52 3.15 2.75 0.62
C LEU A 52 4.67 2.72 0.86
N ARG A 53 5.18 3.64 1.70
CA ARG A 53 6.59 3.66 2.09
C ARG A 53 7.03 2.37 2.77
N GLN A 54 6.20 1.80 3.65
CA GLN A 54 6.52 0.53 4.30
C GLN A 54 6.53 -0.63 3.29
N THR A 55 5.60 -0.64 2.34
CA THR A 55 5.57 -1.62 1.26
C THR A 55 6.82 -1.53 0.39
N CYS A 56 7.25 -0.32 -0.01
CA CYS A 56 8.50 -0.12 -0.75
C CYS A 56 9.71 -0.72 -0.01
N LYS A 57 9.82 -0.49 1.30
CA LYS A 57 10.90 -1.09 2.11
C LYS A 57 10.88 -2.61 2.14
N LEU A 58 9.69 -3.22 2.18
CA LEU A 58 9.55 -4.68 2.13
C LEU A 58 9.93 -5.23 0.75
N MET A 59 9.66 -4.49 -0.32
CA MET A 59 10.06 -4.83 -1.68
C MET A 59 11.58 -4.66 -1.89
N GLU A 60 12.18 -3.61 -1.33
CA GLU A 60 13.63 -3.37 -1.35
C GLU A 60 14.38 -4.44 -0.55
N ALA A 61 13.92 -4.79 0.64
CA ALA A 61 14.53 -5.85 1.47
C ALA A 61 14.48 -7.24 0.83
N ARG A 62 13.68 -7.41 -0.23
CA ARG A 62 13.61 -8.63 -1.04
C ARG A 62 14.61 -8.64 -2.20
N ALA A 63 14.97 -7.47 -2.75
CA ALA A 63 15.79 -7.33 -3.96
C ALA A 63 17.28 -7.64 -3.68
#